data_AF-A0AAZ3PTB9-F1
#
_entry.id   AF-A0AAZ3PTB9-F1
#
_cell.length_a   1.000
_cell.length_b   1.000
_cell.length_c   1.000
_cell.angle_alpha   90.00
_cell.angle_beta   90.00
_cell.angle_gamma   90.00
#
_symmetry.space_group_name_H-M   'P 1'
#
loop_
_entity.id
_entity.type
_entity.pdbx_description
1 polymer ?
#
loop_
_entity_poly.entity_id
_entity_poly.type
_entity_poly.pdbx_seq_one_letter_code
_entity_poly.pdbx_strand_id
1 'polypeptide(L)'
;MPYVLVSTQIRLETGPTMVGDEYSDPAIMNYLGARKTTMLGNNLIRSRKSAVPRKYLLKTARGEKRGSVCGCVRVRQKRKWETEEKERGRETK
;
A
#
# COMPACT_ATOMS: atom_id res chain seq x y z
N MET A 1 2.02 8.58 -9.16
CA MET A 1 2.85 7.39 -8.89
C MET A 1 2.06 6.18 -9.37
N PRO A 2 2.40 5.58 -10.53
CA PRO A 2 1.60 4.51 -11.11
C PRO A 2 1.68 3.20 -10.31
N TYR A 3 2.72 3.01 -9.48
CA TYR A 3 2.85 1.81 -8.64
C TYR A 3 2.89 2.17 -7.16
N VAL A 4 2.22 1.37 -6.35
CA VAL A 4 2.22 1.42 -4.89
C VAL A 4 2.68 0.08 -4.36
N LEU A 5 3.67 0.11 -3.46
CA LEU A 5 4.27 -1.09 -2.90
C LEU A 5 3.79 -1.29 -1.46
N VAL A 6 3.16 -2.43 -1.23
CA VAL A 6 2.50 -2.74 0.04
C VAL A 6 3.23 -3.90 0.69
N SER A 7 3.51 -3.83 1.98
CA SER A 7 4.16 -4.94 2.66
C SER A 7 3.63 -5.19 4.07
N THR A 8 3.61 -6.47 4.46
CA THR A 8 3.23 -6.90 5.81
C THR A 8 4.26 -7.86 6.36
N GLN A 9 4.46 -7.83 7.68
CA GLN A 9 5.42 -8.68 8.36
C GLN A 9 4.72 -9.80 9.14
N ILE A 10 5.33 -10.98 9.13
CA ILE A 10 5.06 -12.14 9.99
C ILE A 10 3.70 -12.82 9.74
N ARG A 11 2.57 -12.12 9.96
CA ARG A 11 1.22 -12.69 9.81
C ARG A 11 0.37 -11.87 8.84
N LEU A 12 -0.37 -12.59 7.99
CA LEU A 12 -1.29 -11.99 7.02
C LEU A 12 -2.64 -11.63 7.64
N GLU A 13 -3.03 -12.32 8.71
CA GLU A 13 -4.29 -12.15 9.43
C GLU A 13 -4.24 -11.01 10.46
N THR A 14 -3.07 -10.76 11.01
CA THR A 14 -2.81 -9.75 12.04
C THR A 14 -1.49 -9.09 11.74
N GLY A 15 -1.52 -7.88 11.22
CA GLY A 15 -0.30 -7.18 10.92
C GLY A 15 -0.52 -5.72 10.64
N PRO A 16 0.48 -4.88 10.97
CA PRO A 16 0.55 -3.58 10.36
C PRO A 16 0.94 -3.72 8.88
N THR A 17 0.15 -3.08 8.02
CA THR A 17 0.46 -2.92 6.61
C THR A 17 1.29 -1.66 6.42
N MET A 18 2.46 -1.80 5.83
CA MET A 18 3.29 -0.70 5.36
C MET A 18 2.85 -0.37 3.94
N VAL A 19 2.52 0.89 3.71
CA VAL A 19 1.74 1.33 2.54
C VAL A 19 2.54 2.28 1.65
N GLY A 20 3.58 2.92 2.19
CA GLY A 20 4.40 3.87 1.45
C GLY A 20 5.57 4.40 2.28
N ASP A 21 6.32 5.28 1.64
CA ASP A 21 7.47 6.01 2.16
C ASP A 21 7.17 7.51 2.27
N GLU A 22 8.22 8.33 2.41
CA GLU A 22 8.12 9.77 2.57
C GLU A 22 7.60 10.50 1.32
N TYR A 23 7.95 10.00 0.13
CA TYR A 23 7.60 10.61 -1.15
C TYR A 23 6.21 10.19 -1.64
N SER A 24 5.56 9.23 -0.98
CA SER A 24 4.23 8.77 -1.33
C SER A 24 3.16 9.87 -1.29
N ASP A 25 2.19 9.80 -2.22
CA ASP A 25 1.12 10.79 -2.36
C ASP A 25 0.29 10.91 -1.05
N PRO A 26 0.30 12.09 -0.39
CA PRO A 26 -0.41 12.30 0.86
C PRO A 26 -1.93 12.14 0.72
N ALA A 27 -2.52 12.40 -0.46
CA ALA A 27 -3.95 12.22 -0.69
C ALA A 27 -4.34 10.73 -0.60
N ILE A 28 -3.52 9.86 -1.22
CA ILE A 28 -3.70 8.40 -1.18
C ILE A 28 -3.45 7.89 0.25
N MET A 29 -2.37 8.33 0.91
CA MET A 29 -2.08 7.92 2.30
C MET A 29 -3.19 8.34 3.27
N ASN A 30 -3.78 9.53 3.09
CA ASN A 30 -4.88 10.02 3.92
C ASN A 30 -6.18 9.25 3.65
N TYR A 31 -6.52 8.97 2.39
CA TYR A 31 -7.66 8.11 2.03
C TYR A 31 -7.54 6.72 2.66
N LEU A 32 -6.31 6.20 2.72
CA LEU A 32 -6.01 4.92 3.34
C LEU A 32 -5.95 5.02 4.88
N GLY A 33 -5.94 6.21 5.48
CA GLY A 33 -5.81 6.41 6.92
C GLY A 33 -4.48 5.88 7.46
N ALA A 34 -3.40 6.02 6.68
CA ALA A 34 -2.08 5.60 7.08
C ALA A 34 -1.41 6.66 7.96
N ARG A 35 -0.68 6.23 8.99
CA ARG A 35 0.07 7.12 9.89
C ARG A 35 1.55 7.08 9.55
N LYS A 36 2.16 8.25 9.34
CA LYS A 36 3.62 8.37 9.20
C LYS A 36 4.29 7.99 10.52
N THR A 37 5.20 7.03 10.48
CA THR A 37 5.95 6.53 11.63
C THR A 37 7.42 6.41 11.24
N THR A 38 8.31 6.98 12.05
CA THR A 38 9.74 6.72 12.01
C THR A 38 10.05 5.60 13.00
N MET A 39 10.65 4.51 12.51
CA MET A 39 11.13 3.46 13.40
C MET A 39 12.53 3.85 13.89
N LEU A 40 12.82 3.64 15.17
CA LEU A 40 14.17 3.78 15.72
C LEU A 40 15.16 2.94 14.91
N GLY A 41 16.28 3.55 14.50
CA GLY A 41 17.29 2.92 13.65
C GLY A 41 17.02 3.00 12.14
N ASN A 42 15.97 3.72 11.71
CA ASN A 42 15.67 3.98 10.29
C ASN A 42 15.63 5.48 10.00
N ASN A 43 16.39 5.93 9.01
CA ASN A 43 16.39 7.32 8.53
C ASN A 43 15.20 7.65 7.60
N LEU A 44 14.28 6.70 7.38
CA LEU A 44 13.19 6.82 6.42
C LEU A 44 11.85 6.85 7.15
N ILE A 45 11.03 7.86 6.82
CA ILE A 45 9.64 7.94 7.26
C ILE A 45 8.83 6.92 6.45
N ARG A 46 8.08 6.06 7.14
CA ARG A 46 7.19 5.10 6.49
C ARG A 46 5.75 5.29 6.93
N SER A 47 4.83 5.06 6.00
CA SER A 47 3.38 5.09 6.26
C SER A 47 2.91 3.70 6.71
N ARG A 48 2.44 3.61 7.96
CA ARG A 48 1.95 2.38 8.61
C ARG A 48 0.45 2.45 8.85
N LYS A 49 -0.25 1.35 8.57
CA LYS A 49 -1.66 1.16 8.90
C LYS A 49 -1.83 -0.11 9.73
N SER A 50 -2.64 -0.10 10.78
CA SER A 50 -2.90 -1.29 11.64
C SER A 50 -3.82 -2.34 10.99
N ALA A 51 -4.34 -2.05 9.80
CA ALA A 51 -5.26 -2.94 9.10
C ALA A 51 -4.54 -4.09 8.39
N VAL A 52 -5.28 -5.18 8.24
CA VAL A 52 -4.92 -6.38 7.48
C VAL A 52 -4.70 -6.04 6.00
N PRO A 53 -3.72 -6.67 5.31
CA PRO A 53 -3.43 -6.41 3.89
C PRO A 53 -4.63 -6.67 2.98
N ARG A 54 -5.49 -7.65 3.31
CA ARG A 54 -6.73 -7.90 2.56
C ARG A 54 -7.67 -6.70 2.58
N LYS A 55 -7.84 -6.05 3.74
CA LYS A 55 -8.68 -4.85 3.88
C LYS A 55 -8.07 -3.66 3.13
N TYR A 56 -6.74 -3.57 3.12
CA TYR A 56 -6.03 -2.59 2.32
C TYR A 56 -6.32 -2.80 0.82
N LEU A 57 -6.00 -3.97 0.28
CA LEU A 57 -6.15 -4.29 -1.14
C LEU A 57 -7.59 -4.13 -1.61
N LEU A 58 -8.57 -4.53 -0.79
CA LEU A 58 -9.98 -4.33 -1.09
C LEU A 58 -10.35 -2.83 -1.17
N LYS A 59 -9.77 -2.00 -0.30
CA LYS A 59 -10.02 -0.54 -0.31
C LYS A 59 -9.39 0.12 -1.54
N THR A 60 -8.19 -0.31 -1.94
CA THR A 60 -7.52 0.19 -3.15
C THR A 60 -8.19 -0.30 -4.44
N ALA A 61 -8.78 -1.49 -4.43
CA ALA A 61 -9.54 -2.02 -5.56
C ALA A 61 -10.90 -1.32 -5.75
N ARG A 62 -11.54 -0.87 -4.65
CA ARG A 62 -12.84 -0.19 -4.66
C ARG A 62 -12.77 1.33 -4.75
N GLY A 63 -11.60 1.94 -4.51
CA GLY A 63 -11.42 3.39 -4.53
C GLY A 63 -11.52 4.00 -5.94
N GLU A 64 -11.60 5.33 -5.98
CA GLU A 64 -11.62 6.18 -7.18
C GLU A 64 -10.51 5.84 -8.20
N LYS A 65 -9.36 5.39 -7.66
CA LYS A 65 -8.16 4.91 -8.35
C LYS A 65 -8.08 3.39 -8.19
N ARG A 66 -8.49 2.64 -9.22
CA ARG A 66 -8.49 1.16 -9.19
C ARG A 66 -7.04 0.66 -9.23
N GLY A 67 -6.53 0.26 -8.07
CA GLY A 67 -5.27 -0.46 -7.96
C GLY A 67 -5.46 -1.93 -8.35
N SER A 68 -4.83 -2.39 -9.42
CA SER A 68 -4.72 -3.81 -9.73
C SER A 68 -3.47 -4.39 -9.06
N VAL A 69 -3.57 -5.56 -8.44
CA VAL A 69 -2.37 -6.26 -7.95
C VAL A 69 -1.63 -6.83 -9.17
N CYS A 70 -0.42 -6.35 -9.41
CA CYS A 70 0.43 -6.81 -10.50
C CYS A 70 1.33 -7.99 -10.07
N GLY A 71 1.71 -8.03 -8.78
CA GLY A 71 2.60 -9.07 -8.27
C GLY A 71 2.53 -9.28 -6.76
N CYS A 72 2.91 -10.47 -6.32
CA CYS A 72 3.05 -10.82 -4.91
C CYS A 72 4.34 -11.62 -4.69
N VAL A 73 5.26 -11.09 -3.88
CA VAL A 73 6.55 -11.72 -3.59
C VAL A 73 6.71 -11.92 -2.09
N ARG A 74 7.22 -13.08 -1.67
CA ARG A 74 7.62 -13.34 -0.29
C ARG A 74 9.13 -13.18 -0.16
N VAL A 75 9.56 -12.37 0.80
CA VAL A 75 10.98 -12.19 1.17
C VAL A 75 11.12 -12.46 2.66
N ARG A 76 11.70 -13.60 3.01
CA ARG A 76 11.77 -14.11 4.40
C ARG A 76 10.36 -14.11 5.04
N GLN A 77 10.22 -13.52 6.22
CA GLN A 77 8.95 -13.37 6.94
C GLN A 77 8.08 -12.20 6.44
N LYS A 78 8.49 -11.48 5.39
CA LYS A 78 7.72 -10.37 4.82
C LYS A 78 7.04 -10.81 3.52
N ARG A 79 5.80 -10.38 3.33
CA ARG A 79 5.12 -10.48 2.04
C ARG A 79 4.95 -9.07 1.46
N LYS A 80 5.25 -8.93 0.18
CA LYS A 80 5.18 -7.69 -0.58
C LYS A 80 4.18 -7.87 -1.71
N TRP A 81 3.37 -6.85 -1.96
CA TRP A 81 2.50 -6.74 -3.12
C TRP A 81 2.85 -5.48 -3.87
N GLU A 82 2.84 -5.62 -5.18
CA GLU A 82 2.91 -4.51 -6.10
C GLU A 82 1.51 -4.26 -6.64
N THR A 83 1.02 -3.05 -6.45
CA THR A 83 -0.24 -2.59 -7.01
C THR A 83 0.02 -1.51 -8.02
N GLU A 84 -0.56 -1.65 -9.20
CA GLU A 84 -0.53 -0.65 -10.26
C GLU A 84 -1.85 0.12 -10.26
N GLU A 85 -1.77 1.44 -10.22
CA GLU A 85 -2.88 2.35 -10.44
C GLU A 85 -3.23 2.36 -11.93
N LYS A 86 -4.37 1.77 -12.29
CA LYS A 86 -4.93 1.96 -13.63
C LYS A 86 -5.68 3.29 -13.67
N GLU A 87 -5.20 4.24 -14.46
CA GLU A 87 -6.02 5.39 -14.81
C GLU A 87 -7.29 4.88 -15.52
N ARG A 88 -8.44 5.45 -15.14
CA ARG A 88 -9.71 5.18 -15.81
C ARG A 88 -9.51 5.71 -17.23
N GLY A 89 -9.25 4.81 -18.18
CA GLY A 89 -9.18 5.17 -19.59
C GLY A 89 -10.40 6.03 -19.91
N ARG A 90 -10.15 7.26 -20.35
CA ARG A 90 -11.10 7.94 -21.20
C ARG A 90 -11.17 7.08 -22.47
N GLU A 91 -12.12 6.14 -22.50
CA GLU A 91 -12.68 5.69 -23.75
C GLU A 91 -13.45 6.89 -24.33
N THR A 92 -12.72 7.83 -24.92
CA THR A 92 -13.29 8.75 -25.91
C THR A 92 -13.57 7.89 -27.14
N LYS A 93 -14.86 7.58 -27.24
CA LYS A 93 -15.57 7.05 -28.39
C LYS A 93 -15.23 7.77 -29.69
#